data_AF-A0A852TCZ7-F1
#
_entry.id   AF-A0A852TCZ7-F1
#
_cell.length_a   1.000
_cell.length_b   1.000
_cell.length_c   1.000
_cell.angle_alpha   90.00
_cell.angle_beta   90.00
_cell.angle_gamma   90.00
#
_symmetry.space_group_name_H-M   'P 1'
#
loop_
_entity.id
_entity.type
_entity.pdbx_description
1 polymer ?
#
loop_
_entity_poly.entity_id
_entity_poly.type
_entity_poly.pdbx_seq_one_letter_code
_entity_poly.pdbx_strand_id
1 'polypeptide(L)' 'MKDFHYCATCRHFKAERKSNGMVYYCSRLGYETKTHYKFNCWTPKKSIIELMEKLKKS' A
#
# COMPACT_ATOMS: atom_id res chain seq x y z
N MET A 1 -6.02 0.76 -17.59
CA MET A 1 -5.33 1.46 -16.48
C MET A 1 -4.79 0.42 -15.51
N LYS A 2 -3.54 0.53 -15.05
CA LYS A 2 -3.03 -0.35 -13.99
C LYS A 2 -3.71 0.05 -12.67
N ASP A 3 -4.40 -0.89 -12.02
CA ASP A 3 -4.90 -0.68 -10.66
C ASP A 3 -3.73 -0.55 -9.70
N PHE A 4 -3.48 0.64 -9.17
CA PHE A 4 -2.49 0.86 -8.11
C PHE A 4 -3.10 0.77 -6.71
N HIS A 5 -4.41 0.56 -6.61
CA HIS A 5 -5.18 0.61 -5.38
C HIS A 5 -4.98 -0.65 -4.52
N TYR A 6 -3.77 -0.84 -4.02
CA TYR A 6 -3.38 -1.96 -3.15
C TYR A 6 -2.83 -1.44 -1.83
N CYS A 7 -3.00 -2.20 -0.76
CA CYS A 7 -2.47 -1.84 0.54
C CYS A 7 -0.94 -1.71 0.48
N ALA A 8 -0.25 -2.58 -0.27
CA ALA A 8 1.20 -2.51 -0.44
C ALA A 8 1.73 -1.17 -1.00
N THR A 9 0.95 -0.49 -1.84
CA THR A 9 1.30 0.81 -2.44
C THR A 9 0.87 1.99 -1.57
N CYS A 10 0.15 1.72 -0.47
CA CYS A 10 -0.30 2.73 0.48
C CYS A 10 0.86 3.22 1.36
N ARG A 11 0.88 4.52 1.67
CA ARG A 11 1.87 5.11 2.58
C ARG A 11 1.76 4.59 4.02
N HIS A 12 0.59 4.07 4.41
CA HIS A 12 0.31 3.59 5.76
C HIS A 12 0.60 2.09 5.95
N PHE A 13 1.02 1.40 4.90
CA PHE A 13 1.38 0.00 4.95
C PHE A 13 2.70 -0.18 5.68
N LYS A 14 2.68 -0.98 6.75
CA LYS A 14 3.87 -1.40 7.49
C LYS A 14 4.05 -2.91 7.36
N ALA A 15 5.30 -3.28 7.14
CA ALA A 15 5.75 -4.66 7.16
C ALA A 15 6.73 -4.80 8.33
N GLU A 16 6.40 -5.64 9.29
CA GLU A 16 7.21 -5.94 10.45
C GLU A 16 7.61 -7.39 10.44
N ARG A 17 8.92 -7.65 10.55
CA ARG A 17 9.43 -9.00 10.74
C ARG A 17 9.35 -9.33 12.22
N LYS A 18 8.42 -10.21 12.59
CA LYS A 18 8.31 -10.77 13.94
C LYS A 18 9.03 -12.13 14.00
N SER A 19 9.24 -12.63 15.21
CA SER A 19 9.81 -13.96 15.47
C SER A 19 9.05 -15.09 14.76
N ASN A 20 7.73 -14.93 14.59
CA ASN A 20 6.86 -15.90 13.92
C ASN A 20 6.66 -15.66 12.41
N GLY A 21 7.42 -14.73 11.81
CA GLY A 21 7.36 -14.44 10.37
C GLY A 21 7.07 -12.97 10.03
N MET A 22 6.72 -12.73 8.78
CA MET A 22 6.43 -11.39 8.27
C MET A 22 4.97 -11.04 8.56
N VAL A 23 4.74 -9.96 9.30
CA VAL A 23 3.41 -9.43 9.59
C VAL A 23 3.24 -8.11 8.86
N TYR A 24 2.07 -7.92 8.27
CA TYR A 24 1.73 -6.68 7.59
C TYR A 24 0.53 -6.06 8.28
N TYR A 25 0.58 -4.76 8.54
CA TYR A 25 -0.53 -4.06 9.17
C TYR A 25 -0.65 -2.63 8.65
N CYS A 26 -1.86 -2.09 8.77
CA CYS A 26 -2.14 -0.72 8.41
C CYS A 26 -1.95 0.17 9.64
N SER A 27 -1.00 1.09 9.61
CA SER A 27 -0.83 2.03 10.73
C SER A 27 -1.98 3.01 10.92
N ARG A 28 -2.79 3.21 9.87
CA ARG A 28 -3.95 4.10 9.92
C ARG A 28 -5.16 3.44 10.59
N LEU A 29 -5.42 2.18 10.25
CA LEU A 29 -6.58 1.46 10.77
C LEU A 29 -6.25 0.63 12.02
N GLY A 30 -4.98 0.29 12.24
CA GLY A 30 -4.54 -0.54 13.36
C GLY A 30 -4.77 -2.04 13.18
N TYR A 31 -5.25 -2.48 12.00
CA TYR A 31 -5.50 -3.89 11.71
C TYR A 31 -4.42 -4.54 10.86
N GLU A 32 -4.28 -5.84 11.02
CA GLU A 32 -3.47 -6.70 10.16
C GLU A 32 -4.04 -6.66 8.73
N THR A 33 -3.16 -6.53 7.74
CA THR A 33 -3.52 -6.35 6.34
C THR A 33 -2.69 -7.29 5.47
N LYS A 34 -3.02 -7.40 4.18
CA LYS A 34 -2.21 -8.12 3.19
C LYS A 34 -1.87 -7.20 2.03
N THR A 35 -0.78 -7.53 1.34
CA THR A 35 -0.26 -6.72 0.22
C THR A 35 -1.27 -6.48 -0.90
N HIS A 36 -2.14 -7.47 -1.16
CA HIS A 36 -3.16 -7.45 -2.21
C HIS A 36 -4.51 -6.87 -1.77
N TYR A 37 -4.67 -6.46 -0.51
CA TYR A 37 -5.96 -5.92 -0.03
C TYR A 37 -6.21 -4.52 -0.59
N LYS A 38 -7.47 -4.24 -0.91
CA LYS A 38 -7.93 -2.93 -1.38
C LYS A 38 -8.80 -2.28 -0.30
N PHE A 39 -8.30 -1.21 0.31
CA PHE A 39 -9.05 -0.47 1.32
C PHE A 39 -9.52 0.86 0.77
N ASN A 40 -10.72 1.30 1.11
CA ASN A 40 -11.21 2.64 0.74
C ASN A 40 -10.35 3.77 1.32
N CYS A 41 -9.65 3.52 2.44
CA CYS A 41 -8.72 4.47 3.04
C CYS A 41 -7.35 4.55 2.33
N TRP A 42 -7.21 3.98 1.14
CA TRP A 42 -5.95 3.91 0.40
C TRP A 42 -5.41 5.31 0.12
N THR A 43 -4.11 5.47 0.38
CA THR A 43 -3.41 6.74 0.16
C THR A 43 -2.04 6.39 -0.42
N PRO A 44 -1.81 6.60 -1.72
CA PRO A 44 -0.57 6.18 -2.38
C PRO A 44 0.66 6.85 -1.77
N LYS A 45 1.79 6.15 -1.80
CA LYS A 45 3.10 6.75 -1.53
C LYS A 45 3.44 7.78 -2.62
N LYS A 46 4.26 8.78 -2.29
CA LYS A 46 4.70 9.81 -3.25
C LYS A 46 5.28 9.20 -4.53
N SER A 47 6.12 8.18 -4.40
CA SER A 47 6.68 7.45 -5.55
C SER A 47 5.64 6.78 -6.45
N ILE A 48 4.52 6.33 -5.87
CA ILE A 48 3.40 5.74 -6.63
C ILE A 48 2.63 6.85 -7.35
N ILE A 49 2.42 8.01 -6.71
CA ILE A 49 1.80 9.18 -7.36
C ILE A 49 2.63 9.62 -8.56
N GLU A 50 3.95 9.78 -8.39
CA GLU A 50 4.87 10.16 -9.47
C GLU A 50 4.85 9.13 -10.62
N LEU A 51 4.78 7.84 -10.30
CA LEU A 51 4.65 6.77 -11.29
C LEU A 51 3.30 6.84 -12.03
N MET A 52 2.20 7.08 -11.33
CA MET A 52 0.87 7.22 -11.93
C MET A 52 0.80 8.42 -12.87
N GLU A 53 1.41 9.55 -12.50
CA GLU A 53 1.50 10.73 -13.36
C GLU A 53 2.33 10.48 -14.62
N LYS A 54 3.47 9.79 -14.49
CA LYS A 54 4.28 9.36 -15.65
C LYS A 54 3.49 8.46 -16.60
N LEU A 55 2.73 7.50 -16.05
CA LEU A 55 1.91 6.58 -16.84
C LEU A 55 0.72 7.27 -17.51
N LYS A 56 0.18 8.34 -16.92
CA LYS A 56 -0.93 9.11 -17.49
C LYS A 56 -0.50 9.97 -18.69
N LYS A 57 0.79 10.31 -18.78
CA LYS A 57 1.37 11.12 -19.86
C LYS A 57 1.82 10.30 -21.09
N SER A 58 1.80 8.96 -21.01
CA SER A 58 2.16 8.07 -22.12
C SER A 58 0.92 7.53 -22.83
#